data_AF-A0A1W6GWA8-F1
#
_entry.id   AF-A0A1W6GWA8-F1
#
_cell.length_a   1.000
_cell.length_b   1.000
_cell.length_c   1.000
_cell.angle_alpha   90.00
_cell.angle_beta   90.00
_cell.angle_gamma   90.00
#
_symmetry.space_group_name_H-M   'P 1'
#
loop_
_entity.id
_entity.type
_entity.pdbx_description
1 polymer ?
#
loop_
_entity_poly.entity_id
_entity_poly.type
_entity_poly.pdbx_seq_one_letter_code
_entity_poly.pdbx_strand_id
1 'polypeptide(L)' 'IPQVNNSIIDQNVQALFNEISADAVFVTYDGQNIKKYGTHLDRAKTAYIPASTFKIANALIGLENHKATSTEIFKWDGQC' A
#
# COMPACT_ATOMS: atom_id res chain seq x y z
N ILE A 1 -23.46 8.32 16.98
CA ILE A 1 -22.09 7.74 16.89
C ILE A 1 -21.14 8.79 17.45
N PRO A 2 -20.31 8.49 18.45
CA PRO A 2 -19.40 9.48 19.02
C PRO A 2 -18.43 9.93 17.92
N GLN A 3 -18.27 11.23 17.76
CA GLN A 3 -17.25 11.80 16.88
C GLN A 3 -15.89 11.52 17.53
N VAL A 4 -15.20 10.46 17.08
CA VAL A 4 -13.82 10.22 17.51
C VAL A 4 -12.95 11.31 16.92
N ASN A 5 -12.22 12.03 17.77
CA ASN A 5 -11.38 13.14 17.34
C ASN A 5 -10.24 12.62 16.44
N ASN A 6 -10.05 13.22 15.26
CA ASN A 6 -8.99 12.84 14.33
C ASN A 6 -7.61 12.89 15.00
N SER A 7 -7.36 13.81 15.94
CA SER A 7 -6.06 13.90 16.63
C SER A 7 -5.74 12.67 17.47
N ILE A 8 -6.76 11.99 18.03
CA ILE A 8 -6.59 10.76 18.81
C ILE A 8 -6.24 9.60 17.88
N ILE A 9 -6.86 9.54 16.70
CA ILE A 9 -6.58 8.51 15.69
C ILE A 9 -5.14 8.67 15.18
N ASP A 10 -4.71 9.90 14.91
CA ASP A 10 -3.36 10.22 14.46
C ASP A 10 -2.30 9.72 15.45
N GLN A 11 -2.49 10.02 16.74
CA GLN A 11 -1.59 9.60 17.82
C GLN A 11 -1.54 8.08 17.97
N ASN A 12 -2.69 7.40 17.88
CA ASN A 12 -2.73 5.94 18.01
C ASN A 12 -1.99 5.24 16.87
N VAL A 13 -2.16 5.69 15.62
CA VAL A 13 -1.45 5.08 14.48
C VAL A 13 0.06 5.37 14.57
N GLN A 14 0.45 6.57 14.98
CA GLN A 14 1.86 6.88 15.20
C GLN A 14 2.48 6.02 16.31
N ALA A 15 1.75 5.78 17.40
CA ALA A 15 2.20 4.91 18.50
C ALA A 15 2.50 3.48 18.01
N LEU A 16 1.63 2.90 17.18
CA LEU A 16 1.84 1.56 16.60
C LEU A 16 3.14 1.46 15.79
N PHE A 17 3.49 2.49 15.01
CA PHE A 17 4.75 2.50 14.27
C PHE A 17 5.96 2.73 15.17
N ASN A 18 5.83 3.55 16.22
CA ASN A 18 6.88 3.75 17.22
C ASN A 18 7.20 2.45 17.98
N GLU A 19 6.19 1.66 18.36
CA GLU A 19 6.35 0.39 19.09
C GLU A 19 7.28 -0.59 18.36
N ILE A 20 7.27 -0.57 17.02
CA ILE A 20 8.12 -1.41 16.19
C ILE A 20 9.35 -0.66 15.64
N SER A 21 9.62 0.56 16.13
CA SER A 21 10.69 1.43 15.65
C SER A 21 10.69 1.62 14.12
N ALA A 22 9.49 1.65 13.51
CA ALA A 22 9.34 1.76 12.08
C ALA A 22 9.29 3.23 11.65
N ASP A 23 10.13 3.54 10.66
CA ASP A 23 10.04 4.76 9.86
C ASP A 23 9.01 4.53 8.74
N ALA A 24 7.78 5.02 8.95
CA ALA A 24 6.65 4.66 8.13
C ALA A 24 5.63 5.79 7.94
N VAL A 25 4.87 5.65 6.86
CA VAL A 25 3.67 6.46 6.58
C VAL A 25 2.53 5.54 6.16
N PHE A 26 1.35 5.81 6.69
CA PHE A 26 0.10 5.18 6.29
C PHE A 26 -0.82 6.25 5.71
N VAL A 27 -1.39 5.98 4.53
CA VAL A 27 -2.20 6.94 3.79
C VAL A 27 -3.57 6.35 3.55
N THR A 28 -4.62 7.10 3.86
CA THR A 28 -6.01 6.71 3.61
C THR A 28 -6.70 7.73 2.70
N TYR A 29 -7.72 7.28 1.98
CA TYR A 29 -8.59 8.12 1.16
C TYR A 29 -10.04 7.71 1.40
N ASP A 30 -10.88 8.67 1.81
CA ASP A 30 -12.29 8.43 2.14
C ASP A 30 -13.25 8.74 0.97
N GLY A 31 -12.71 8.94 -0.24
CA GLY A 31 -13.46 9.39 -1.41
C GLY A 31 -13.50 10.91 -1.57
N GLN A 32 -13.03 11.68 -0.57
CA GLN A 32 -12.95 13.14 -0.63
C GLN A 32 -11.57 13.65 -0.24
N ASN A 33 -11.01 13.14 0.87
CA ASN A 33 -9.81 13.66 1.50
C ASN A 33 -8.75 12.57 1.65
N ILE A 34 -7.50 12.94 1.38
CA ILE A 34 -6.33 12.12 1.69
C ILE A 34 -5.88 12.47 3.11
N LYS A 35 -5.72 11.46 3.97
CA LYS A 35 -5.14 11.59 5.30
C LYS A 35 -3.85 10.79 5.41
N LYS A 36 -2.93 11.26 6.25
CA LYS A 36 -1.60 10.66 6.44
C LYS A 36 -1.32 10.49 7.91
N TYR A 37 -0.75 9.35 8.26
CA TYR A 37 -0.48 8.92 9.62
C TYR A 37 0.93 8.33 9.70
N GLY A 38 1.56 8.35 10.89
CA GLY A 38 2.81 7.64 11.13
C GLY A 38 3.96 8.53 11.60
N THR A 39 5.18 8.01 11.49
CA THR A 39 6.40 8.59 12.08
C THR A 39 7.16 9.47 11.10
N HIS A 40 6.95 9.32 9.79
CA HIS A 40 7.64 10.09 8.75
C HIS A 40 6.69 10.41 7.57
N LEU A 41 5.86 11.44 7.74
CA LEU A 41 4.77 11.77 6.82
C LEU A 41 5.24 12.20 5.41
N ASP A 42 6.45 12.75 5.29
CA ASP A 42 7.02 13.18 4.00
C ASP A 42 7.22 12.01 3.04
N ARG A 43 7.37 10.78 3.55
CA ARG A 43 7.47 9.56 2.74
C ARG A 43 6.26 9.34 1.85
N ALA A 44 5.10 9.95 2.13
CA ALA A 44 3.93 9.87 1.26
C ALA A 44 4.14 10.56 -0.10
N LYS A 45 5.15 11.42 -0.23
CA LYS A 45 5.49 12.11 -1.49
C LYS A 45 6.81 11.59 -2.09
N THR A 46 7.48 10.67 -1.43
CA THR A 46 8.74 10.08 -1.89
C THR A 46 8.44 8.82 -2.71
N ALA A 47 9.01 8.73 -3.91
CA ALA A 47 8.91 7.53 -4.73
C ALA A 47 9.86 6.44 -4.22
N TYR A 48 9.37 5.20 -4.17
CA TYR A 48 10.15 4.01 -3.83
C TYR A 48 10.00 2.96 -4.94
N ILE A 49 10.96 2.03 -5.02
CA ILE A 49 10.82 0.86 -5.89
C ILE A 49 9.56 0.10 -5.44
N PRO A 50 8.60 -0.19 -6.33
CA PRO A 50 7.31 -0.79 -5.95
C PRO A 50 7.43 -2.25 -5.48
N ALA A 51 8.55 -2.90 -5.77
CA ALA A 51 8.76 -4.33 -5.55
C ALA A 51 7.57 -5.14 -6.09
N SER A 52 7.02 -6.05 -5.29
CA SER A 52 5.89 -6.89 -5.72
C SER A 52 4.58 -6.13 -5.95
N THR A 53 4.41 -4.88 -5.49
CA THR A 53 3.17 -4.11 -5.76
C THR A 53 3.00 -3.79 -7.26
N PHE A 54 4.10 -3.78 -8.04
CA PHE A 54 4.05 -3.66 -9.49
C PHE A 54 3.29 -4.82 -10.17
N LYS A 55 3.13 -5.97 -9.50
CA LYS A 55 2.35 -7.10 -10.03
C LYS A 55 0.91 -6.70 -10.39
N ILE A 56 0.34 -5.68 -9.72
CA ILE A 56 -0.99 -5.14 -10.06
C ILE A 56 -0.99 -4.56 -11.48
N ALA A 57 -0.06 -3.64 -11.77
CA ALA A 57 0.07 -3.04 -13.09
C ALA A 57 0.49 -4.06 -14.16
N ASN A 58 1.42 -4.96 -13.82
CA ASN A 58 1.86 -6.01 -14.73
C ASN A 58 0.71 -6.95 -15.13
N ALA A 59 -0.16 -7.33 -14.19
CA ALA A 59 -1.33 -8.15 -14.46
C ALA A 59 -2.32 -7.44 -15.39
N LEU A 60 -2.62 -6.15 -15.14
CA LEU A 60 -3.50 -5.35 -16.01
C LEU A 60 -2.94 -5.25 -17.44
N ILE A 61 -1.65 -4.96 -17.60
CA ILE A 61 -0.99 -4.91 -18.91
C ILE A 61 -1.10 -6.26 -19.61
N GLY A 62 -0.84 -7.35 -18.89
CA GLY A 62 -0.89 -8.71 -19.45
C GLY A 62 -2.29 -9.12 -19.92
N LEU A 63 -3.32 -8.82 -19.12
CA LEU A 63 -4.71 -9.12 -19.47
C LEU A 63 -5.20 -8.28 -20.66
N GLU A 64 -4.96 -6.96 -20.62
CA GLU A 64 -5.42 -6.02 -21.66
C GLU A 64 -4.78 -6.30 -23.02
N ASN A 65 -3.50 -6.72 -23.03
CA ASN A 65 -2.76 -7.03 -24.26
C ASN A 65 -2.81 -8.52 -24.62
N HIS A 66 -3.72 -9.29 -24.01
CA HIS A 66 -3.92 -10.72 -24.24
C HIS A 66 -2.63 -11.55 -24.16
N LYS A 67 -1.72 -11.17 -23.24
CA LYS A 67 -0.50 -11.93 -22.91
C LYS A 67 -0.72 -13.00 -21.85
N ALA A 68 -1.85 -12.94 -21.17
CA ALA A 68 -2.31 -13.95 -20.23
C ALA A 68 -3.85 -13.92 -20.17
N THR A 69 -4.46 -14.99 -19.66
CA THR A 69 -5.87 -14.99 -19.25
C THR A 69 -6.02 -15.15 -17.73
N SER A 70 -7.19 -14.81 -17.19
CA SER A 70 -7.47 -14.94 -15.74
C SER A 70 -7.51 -16.38 -15.23
N THR A 71 -7.58 -17.37 -16.13
CA THR A 71 -7.66 -18.80 -15.81
C THR A 71 -6.43 -19.60 -16.28
N GLU A 72 -5.44 -18.92 -16.85
CA GLU A 72 -4.23 -19.56 -17.37
C GLU A 72 -3.34 -20.09 -16.24
N ILE A 73 -2.80 -21.28 -16.43
CA ILE A 73 -1.89 -21.93 -15.50
C ILE A 73 -0.47 -21.81 -16.04
N PHE A 74 0.34 -20.96 -15.40
CA PHE A 74 1.77 -20.85 -15.66
C PHE A 74 2.49 -22.03 -15.00
N LYS A 75 3.07 -22.93 -15.80
CA LYS A 75 3.81 -24.08 -15.29
C LYS A 75 5.11 -23.63 -14.62
N TRP A 76 5.46 -24.29 -13.52
CA TRP A 76 6.76 -24.11 -12.89
C TRP A 76 7.88 -24.56 -13.83
N ASP A 77 9.00 -23.84 -13.83
CA ASP A 77 10.17 -24.05 -14.69
C ASP A 77 11.11 -25.17 -14.20
N GLY A 78 10.87 -25.72 -13.02
CA GLY A 78 11.57 -26.89 -12.52
C GLY A 78 12.96 -26.60 -11.94
N GLN A 79 13.35 -25.33 -11.82
CA GLN A 79 14.67 -24.95 -11.31
C GLN A 79 14.59 -24.62 -9.82
N CYS A 80 15.52 -25.19 -9.06
CA CYS A 80 15.74 -24.95 -7.63
C CYS A 80 16.98 -24.08 -7.44
#